data_AF-A0A9E1T5U3-F1
#
_entry.id   AF-A0A9E1T5U3-F1
#
_cell.length_a   1.000
_cell.length_b   1.000
_cell.length_c   1.000
_cell.angle_alpha   90.00
_cell.angle_beta   90.00
_cell.angle_gamma   90.00
#
_symmetry.space_group_name_H-M   'P 1'
#
loop_
_entity.id
_entity.type
_entity.pdbx_description
1 polymer ?
#
loop_
_entity_poly.entity_id
_entity_poly.type
_entity_poly.pdbx_seq_one_letter_code
_entity_poly.pdbx_strand_id
1 'polypeptide(L)'
;ETFKRPMGKQVVVEGEDYTMESGKVVIASITSCTNTSNPYVMIGAGLVARKAAALGLNRKPWVKTSLAPGSQVVSAYLEAAGLQEDLDKVGFNLVGYGCTTCIGNSGPIQPELSKAIAEGDLVATSVLSGNRNFEGRISPDVRANYLASPPLVVAYALAGTLDINLAQDAIGTDKDGNEVFLKDIWPTSQEVAELVEATVTREAFLTKYADVFKGDEKWQDVETTNQKTYDWPPTSTYVQNPPYFQGMSPEPGVITNLENAKVLAILGDMITTDHISPAGAFKESTPAGQYLTERQVAPREFNSYGSRRGNHEIMMRGTFANIRIKNEMLDSVEGGYTKGPDGAQASIFDAAMAHQGNGTPLVIFGGEQYGAGSSRDWAAKGTALLGVKAVIAESFERIHRSNLVGMGVIPFEFTNGDTRKSLGLTGDETVSISGLDTIQPLQEVPCTITFPNGAEKVIQLKCRIDTAIEIEYIEHGGVLHYVLRNLASAA
;
A
#
# COMPACT_ATOMS: atom_id res chain seq x y z
N GLU A 1 -5.20 22.97 9.46
CA GLU A 1 -3.85 22.77 10.02
C GLU A 1 -3.51 21.27 10.16
N THR A 2 -3.59 20.49 9.07
CA THR A 2 -3.58 19.01 9.15
C THR A 2 -2.20 18.36 9.13
N PHE A 3 -1.12 19.14 8.95
CA PHE A 3 0.25 18.63 8.92
C PHE A 3 1.15 19.41 9.88
N LYS A 4 1.27 18.91 11.12
CA LYS A 4 2.22 19.44 12.10
C LYS A 4 3.63 18.98 11.73
N ARG A 5 4.50 19.96 11.45
CA ARG A 5 5.93 19.76 11.18
C ARG A 5 6.74 20.60 12.17
N PRO A 6 7.34 20.01 13.21
CA PRO A 6 8.21 20.75 14.12
C PRO A 6 9.43 21.29 13.36
N MET A 7 9.52 22.62 13.25
CA MET A 7 10.65 23.32 12.63
C MET A 7 11.69 23.71 13.69
N GLY A 8 12.97 23.61 13.35
CA GLY A 8 14.08 24.00 14.23
C GLY A 8 14.33 23.07 15.44
N LYS A 9 13.59 21.97 15.56
CA LYS A 9 13.82 20.95 16.59
C LYS A 9 14.90 19.97 16.12
N GLN A 10 15.99 19.89 16.88
CA GLN A 10 17.07 18.94 16.65
C GLN A 10 17.11 17.90 17.77
N VAL A 11 17.25 16.63 17.39
CA VAL A 11 17.33 15.49 18.30
C VAL A 11 18.66 14.77 18.07
N VAL A 12 19.43 14.54 19.12
CA VAL A 12 20.69 13.79 19.01
C VAL A 12 20.40 12.35 18.63
N VAL A 13 21.16 11.81 17.68
CA VAL A 13 21.11 10.39 17.35
C VAL A 13 22.11 9.65 18.23
N GLU A 14 21.63 8.68 18.99
CA GLU A 14 22.44 7.94 19.95
C GLU A 14 23.60 7.23 19.24
N GLY A 15 24.84 7.46 19.71
CA GLY A 15 26.04 6.84 19.13
C GLY A 15 26.59 7.52 17.87
N GLU A 16 25.97 8.60 17.40
CA GLU A 16 26.34 9.29 16.15
C GLU A 16 26.74 10.75 16.41
N ASP A 17 27.49 11.35 15.48
CA ASP A 17 27.99 12.73 15.59
C ASP A 17 27.06 13.78 14.94
N TYR A 18 25.86 13.36 14.54
CA TYR A 18 24.86 14.19 13.88
C TYR A 18 23.51 14.19 14.61
N THR A 19 22.69 15.21 14.32
CA THR A 19 21.32 15.34 14.84
C THR A 19 20.29 14.99 13.77
N MET A 20 19.07 14.67 14.18
CA MET A 20 17.89 14.58 13.32
C MET A 20 17.00 15.80 13.47
N GLU A 21 16.43 16.25 12.36
CA GLU A 21 15.45 17.33 12.29
C GLU A 21 14.45 17.07 11.15
N SER A 22 13.29 17.74 11.19
CA SER A 22 12.26 17.60 10.16
C SER A 22 12.79 18.05 8.79
N GLY A 23 12.62 17.24 7.75
CA GLY A 23 13.08 17.53 6.39
C GLY A 23 14.23 16.63 5.94
N LYS A 24 14.98 16.05 6.87
CA LYS A 24 16.07 15.12 6.56
C LYS A 24 15.58 13.90 5.77
N VAL A 25 16.33 13.57 4.72
CA VAL A 25 16.10 12.40 3.87
C VAL A 25 16.68 11.19 4.59
N VAL A 26 15.84 10.26 5.04
CA VAL A 26 16.29 9.03 5.71
C VAL A 26 16.29 7.82 4.77
N ILE A 27 15.58 7.92 3.65
CA ILE A 27 15.55 6.88 2.61
C ILE A 27 15.68 7.57 1.24
N ALA A 28 16.66 7.13 0.44
CA ALA A 28 16.84 7.52 -0.95
C ALA A 28 16.92 6.27 -1.83
N SER A 29 15.92 6.01 -2.67
CA SER A 29 15.82 4.72 -3.38
C SER A 29 15.62 4.89 -4.88
N ILE A 30 16.59 4.40 -5.66
CA ILE A 30 16.39 4.18 -7.10
C ILE A 30 15.69 2.83 -7.23
N THR A 31 14.38 2.90 -7.47
CA THR A 31 13.47 1.76 -7.47
C THR A 31 12.37 1.95 -8.53
N SER A 32 11.42 1.01 -8.58
CA SER A 32 10.24 1.00 -9.43
C SER A 32 10.49 0.78 -10.92
N CYS A 33 9.66 -0.10 -11.49
CA CYS A 33 9.59 -0.31 -12.93
C CYS A 33 9.28 0.98 -13.72
N THR A 34 8.68 2.01 -13.09
CA THR A 34 8.39 3.29 -13.74
C THR A 34 9.65 3.97 -14.29
N ASN A 35 10.74 3.96 -13.53
CA ASN A 35 11.96 4.67 -13.91
C ASN A 35 13.12 3.71 -14.24
N THR A 36 13.20 2.55 -13.59
CA THR A 36 14.30 1.61 -13.87
C THR A 36 14.20 0.96 -15.25
N SER A 37 13.04 1.03 -15.91
CA SER A 37 12.86 0.59 -17.29
C SER A 37 13.38 1.59 -18.32
N ASN A 38 13.72 2.83 -17.92
CA ASN A 38 14.20 3.88 -18.80
C ASN A 38 15.72 4.06 -18.67
N PRO A 39 16.53 3.62 -19.66
CA PRO A 39 17.98 3.70 -19.59
C PRO A 39 18.53 5.12 -19.47
N TYR A 40 17.86 6.13 -20.03
CA TYR A 40 18.35 7.51 -20.00
C TYR A 40 18.45 8.05 -18.58
N VAL A 41 17.44 7.80 -17.74
CA VAL A 41 17.46 8.27 -16.34
C VAL A 41 18.35 7.41 -15.46
N MET A 42 18.53 6.12 -15.77
CA MET A 42 19.43 5.23 -15.03
C MET A 42 20.90 5.57 -15.31
N ILE A 43 21.26 5.78 -16.58
CA ILE A 43 22.59 6.26 -16.97
C ILE A 43 22.83 7.67 -16.44
N GLY A 44 21.82 8.55 -16.48
CA GLY A 44 21.88 9.87 -15.86
C GLY A 44 22.21 9.79 -14.36
N ALA A 45 21.57 8.89 -13.61
CA ALA A 45 21.88 8.68 -12.20
C ALA A 45 23.31 8.17 -11.97
N GLY A 46 23.74 7.21 -12.79
CA GLY A 46 25.12 6.74 -12.75
C GLY A 46 26.13 7.85 -13.02
N LEU A 47 25.87 8.74 -13.98
CA LEU A 47 26.76 9.85 -14.30
C LEU A 47 26.81 10.91 -13.17
N VAL A 48 25.68 11.19 -12.52
CA VAL A 48 25.66 12.02 -11.29
C VAL A 48 26.53 11.38 -10.21
N ALA A 49 26.39 10.07 -9.98
CA ALA A 49 27.19 9.33 -9.02
C ALA A 49 28.68 9.36 -9.36
N ARG A 50 29.05 9.18 -10.63
CA ARG A 50 30.43 9.27 -11.12
C ARG A 50 31.06 10.63 -10.82
N LYS A 51 30.37 11.70 -11.21
CA LYS A 51 30.86 13.08 -11.01
C LYS A 51 30.96 13.41 -9.51
N ALA A 52 29.98 12.99 -8.71
CA ALA A 52 30.02 13.15 -7.25
C ALA A 52 31.19 12.38 -6.60
N ALA A 53 31.37 11.10 -6.96
CA ALA A 53 32.45 10.27 -6.43
C ALA A 53 33.84 10.82 -6.81
N ALA A 54 34.00 11.36 -8.03
CA ALA A 54 35.25 11.99 -8.47
C ALA A 54 35.64 13.22 -7.64
N LEU A 55 34.65 13.94 -7.11
CA LEU A 55 34.82 15.07 -6.19
C LEU A 55 34.96 14.64 -4.72
N GLY A 56 34.86 13.34 -4.42
CA GLY A 56 34.93 12.81 -3.05
C GLY A 56 33.62 12.92 -2.27
N LEU A 57 32.50 13.24 -2.93
CA LEU A 57 31.19 13.28 -2.28
C LEU A 57 30.66 11.87 -2.01
N ASN A 58 29.89 11.73 -0.93
CA ASN A 58 29.13 10.54 -0.60
C ASN A 58 27.78 10.94 0.01
N ARG A 59 26.83 10.00 0.07
CA ARG A 59 25.56 10.20 0.77
C ARG A 59 25.80 10.62 2.23
N LYS A 60 24.87 11.36 2.82
CA LYS A 60 24.91 11.62 4.27
C LYS A 60 24.71 10.32 5.06
N PRO A 61 25.33 10.19 6.25
CA PRO A 61 25.35 8.93 7.00
C PRO A 61 23.94 8.43 7.39
N TRP A 62 23.02 9.35 7.69
CA TRP A 62 21.63 9.04 8.04
C TRP A 62 20.74 8.62 6.85
N VAL A 63 21.23 8.68 5.62
CA VAL A 63 20.44 8.36 4.41
C VAL A 63 20.59 6.88 4.07
N LYS A 64 19.53 6.09 4.20
CA LYS A 64 19.52 4.71 3.67
C LYS A 64 19.32 4.71 2.15
N THR A 65 20.35 4.33 1.41
CA THR A 65 20.34 4.27 -0.06
C THR A 65 20.09 2.86 -0.59
N SER A 66 19.55 2.77 -1.81
CA SER A 66 19.33 1.47 -2.48
C SER A 66 19.16 1.63 -3.99
N LEU A 67 19.68 0.66 -4.75
CA LEU A 67 19.39 0.46 -6.16
C LEU A 67 18.64 -0.87 -6.33
N ALA A 68 17.40 -0.79 -6.81
CA ALA A 68 16.54 -1.94 -7.05
C ALA A 68 15.95 -1.93 -8.47
N PRO A 69 16.70 -2.45 -9.45
CA PRO A 69 16.27 -2.46 -10.83
C PRO A 69 15.09 -3.41 -11.08
N GLY A 70 14.27 -3.09 -12.08
CA GLY A 70 13.19 -3.97 -12.54
C GLY A 70 13.66 -5.20 -13.33
N SER A 71 14.90 -5.22 -13.81
CA SER A 71 15.46 -6.36 -14.54
C SER A 71 16.99 -6.39 -14.49
N GLN A 72 17.57 -7.56 -14.78
CA GLN A 72 19.03 -7.74 -14.88
C GLN A 72 19.66 -6.99 -16.07
N VAL A 73 18.86 -6.58 -17.06
CA VAL A 73 19.36 -5.79 -18.20
C VAL A 73 19.85 -4.41 -17.73
N VAL A 74 19.23 -3.86 -16.69
CA VAL A 74 19.64 -2.59 -16.10
C VAL A 74 21.05 -2.67 -15.52
N SER A 75 21.33 -3.70 -14.71
CA SER A 75 22.68 -3.94 -14.22
C SER A 75 23.66 -4.15 -15.36
N ALA A 76 23.28 -4.91 -16.40
CA ALA A 76 24.16 -5.18 -17.53
C ALA A 76 24.67 -3.91 -18.23
N TYR A 77 23.79 -2.94 -18.54
CA TYR A 77 24.24 -1.71 -19.18
C TYR A 77 24.94 -0.75 -18.21
N LEU A 78 24.58 -0.75 -16.91
CA LEU A 78 25.29 0.04 -15.90
C LEU A 78 26.72 -0.47 -15.67
N GLU A 79 26.91 -1.78 -15.65
CA GLU A 79 28.22 -2.44 -15.58
C GLU A 79 29.03 -2.17 -16.85
N ALA A 80 28.43 -2.35 -18.04
CA ALA A 80 29.10 -2.08 -19.31
C ALA A 80 29.53 -0.60 -19.46
N ALA A 81 28.75 0.34 -18.90
CA ALA A 81 29.10 1.75 -18.86
C ALA A 81 30.13 2.12 -17.75
N GLY A 82 30.49 1.17 -16.88
CA GLY A 82 31.31 1.41 -15.70
C GLY A 82 30.64 2.32 -14.66
N LEU A 83 29.31 2.37 -14.63
CA LEU A 83 28.51 3.24 -13.74
C LEU A 83 28.02 2.53 -12.48
N GLN A 84 27.98 1.19 -12.46
CA GLN A 84 27.59 0.43 -11.27
C GLN A 84 28.56 0.70 -10.11
N GLU A 85 29.87 0.65 -10.37
CA GLU A 85 30.89 0.97 -9.35
C GLU A 85 30.78 2.42 -8.84
N ASP A 86 30.40 3.35 -9.71
CA ASP A 86 30.22 4.75 -9.34
C ASP A 86 28.99 4.94 -8.44
N LEU A 87 27.89 4.24 -8.74
CA LEU A 87 26.71 4.18 -7.87
C LEU A 87 27.05 3.55 -6.51
N ASP A 88 27.82 2.47 -6.50
CA ASP A 88 28.26 1.79 -5.28
C ASP A 88 29.09 2.71 -4.37
N LYS A 89 30.00 3.51 -4.93
CA LYS A 89 30.84 4.48 -4.17
C LYS A 89 30.02 5.52 -3.40
N VAL A 90 28.88 5.94 -3.95
CA VAL A 90 27.96 6.90 -3.31
C VAL A 90 26.81 6.22 -2.56
N GLY A 91 26.90 4.90 -2.35
CA GLY A 91 26.02 4.09 -1.50
C GLY A 91 24.81 3.46 -2.20
N PHE A 92 24.65 3.59 -3.51
CA PHE A 92 23.53 3.00 -4.27
C PHE A 92 23.85 1.58 -4.74
N ASN A 93 24.08 0.69 -3.78
CA ASN A 93 24.33 -0.72 -4.08
C ASN A 93 23.09 -1.43 -4.61
N LEU A 94 23.31 -2.40 -5.51
CA LEU A 94 22.27 -3.32 -5.95
C LEU A 94 21.76 -4.13 -4.75
N VAL A 95 20.50 -3.91 -4.36
CA VAL A 95 19.87 -4.63 -3.23
C VAL A 95 18.97 -5.78 -3.68
N GLY A 96 18.67 -5.87 -4.98
CA GLY A 96 17.88 -6.93 -5.56
C GLY A 96 17.03 -6.47 -6.75
N TYR A 97 16.50 -7.44 -7.49
CA TYR A 97 15.61 -7.21 -8.62
C TYR A 97 14.16 -7.38 -8.20
N GLY A 98 13.40 -6.28 -8.15
CA GLY A 98 12.00 -6.32 -7.74
C GLY A 98 11.49 -4.99 -7.16
N CYS A 99 10.26 -5.00 -6.67
CA CYS A 99 9.56 -3.78 -6.26
C CYS A 99 10.21 -3.05 -5.07
N THR A 100 10.79 -3.78 -4.11
CA THR A 100 11.51 -3.24 -2.93
C THR A 100 10.80 -2.01 -2.29
N THR A 101 11.48 -0.87 -2.16
CA THR A 101 10.97 0.37 -1.58
C THR A 101 9.70 0.88 -2.26
N CYS A 102 9.51 0.66 -3.57
CA CYS A 102 8.31 1.11 -4.30
C CYS A 102 7.00 0.53 -3.75
N ILE A 103 7.04 -0.67 -3.14
CA ILE A 103 5.88 -1.32 -2.51
C ILE A 103 5.90 -1.22 -0.98
N GLY A 104 6.85 -0.46 -0.41
CA GLY A 104 7.02 -0.34 1.04
C GLY A 104 7.96 -1.37 1.66
N ASN A 105 8.58 -2.24 0.86
CA ASN A 105 9.62 -3.16 1.33
C ASN A 105 10.97 -2.44 1.39
N SER A 106 11.02 -1.33 2.13
CA SER A 106 12.21 -0.49 2.33
C SER A 106 13.16 -1.05 3.39
N GLY A 107 12.68 -1.99 4.23
CA GLY A 107 13.40 -2.51 5.39
C GLY A 107 13.61 -1.46 6.50
N PRO A 108 14.16 -1.83 7.66
CA PRO A 108 14.35 -0.90 8.77
C PRO A 108 15.41 0.17 8.45
N ILE A 109 15.24 1.37 8.99
CA ILE A 109 16.36 2.31 9.19
C ILE A 109 17.09 1.96 10.50
N GLN A 110 18.20 2.64 10.80
CA GLN A 110 18.89 2.44 12.08
C GLN A 110 17.92 2.70 13.25
N PRO A 111 17.87 1.82 14.28
CA PRO A 111 16.99 1.99 15.43
C PRO A 111 17.11 3.35 16.11
N GLU A 112 18.32 3.90 16.17
CA GLU A 112 18.65 5.17 16.79
C GLU A 112 18.04 6.35 16.00
N LEU A 113 17.99 6.26 14.66
CA LEU A 113 17.28 7.22 13.81
C LEU A 113 15.77 7.16 14.05
N SER A 114 15.19 5.95 14.07
CA SER A 114 13.76 5.74 14.31
C SER A 114 13.33 6.32 15.67
N LYS A 115 14.13 6.06 16.71
CA LYS A 115 13.95 6.62 18.06
C LYS A 115 14.01 8.15 18.06
N ALA A 116 15.02 8.75 17.43
CA ALA A 116 15.16 10.21 17.36
C ALA A 116 13.99 10.88 16.60
N ILE A 117 13.52 10.26 15.51
CA ILE A 117 12.34 10.74 14.76
C ILE A 117 11.10 10.72 15.64
N ALA A 118 10.87 9.62 16.37
CA ALA A 118 9.72 9.45 17.24
C ALA A 118 9.73 10.41 18.45
N GLU A 119 10.85 10.51 19.18
CA GLU A 119 11.03 11.44 20.31
C GLU A 119 10.88 12.90 19.88
N GLY A 120 11.33 13.19 18.66
CA GLY A 120 11.24 14.50 18.08
C GLY A 120 9.85 14.88 17.55
N ASP A 121 8.96 13.90 17.32
CA ASP A 121 7.79 14.04 16.42
C ASP A 121 8.21 14.67 15.07
N LEU A 122 9.38 14.27 14.56
CA LEU A 122 9.96 14.86 13.37
C LEU A 122 9.26 14.37 12.11
N VAL A 123 9.23 15.22 11.09
CA VAL A 123 8.85 14.83 9.74
C VAL A 123 10.10 14.39 8.98
N ALA A 124 10.48 13.12 9.14
CA ALA A 124 11.49 12.50 8.28
C ALA A 124 10.93 12.31 6.86
N THR A 125 11.82 12.38 5.87
CA THR A 125 11.45 12.33 4.45
C THR A 125 12.07 11.15 3.71
N SER A 126 11.43 10.72 2.63
CA SER A 126 12.04 9.84 1.64
C SER A 126 11.99 10.45 0.25
N VAL A 127 12.97 10.08 -0.58
CA VAL A 127 12.99 10.40 -2.01
C VAL A 127 13.15 9.09 -2.78
N LEU A 128 12.26 8.82 -3.73
CA LEU A 128 12.31 7.59 -4.50
C LEU A 128 11.91 7.80 -5.95
N SER A 129 12.45 6.98 -6.85
CA SER A 129 12.04 6.95 -8.26
C SER A 129 10.78 6.11 -8.51
N GLY A 130 9.88 6.09 -7.53
CA GLY A 130 8.60 5.38 -7.56
C GLY A 130 7.50 6.12 -8.33
N ASN A 131 6.26 5.65 -8.17
CA ASN A 131 5.05 6.27 -8.74
C ASN A 131 3.96 6.56 -7.70
N ARG A 132 4.19 6.20 -6.42
CA ARG A 132 3.24 6.39 -5.32
C ARG A 132 4.00 6.79 -4.07
N ASN A 133 3.46 7.78 -3.36
CA ASN A 133 4.08 8.40 -2.20
C ASN A 133 3.08 8.65 -1.05
N PHE A 134 2.00 7.85 -0.99
CA PHE A 134 1.01 7.93 0.09
C PHE A 134 1.66 7.79 1.48
N GLU A 135 1.05 8.44 2.47
CA GLU A 135 1.51 8.38 3.86
C GLU A 135 1.53 6.93 4.38
N GLY A 136 2.58 6.57 5.13
CA GLY A 136 2.74 5.23 5.70
C GLY A 136 3.05 4.12 4.69
N ARG A 137 3.17 4.42 3.39
CA ARG A 137 3.45 3.41 2.35
C ARG A 137 4.92 3.00 2.30
N ILE A 138 5.84 3.96 2.37
CA ILE A 138 7.27 3.71 2.10
C ILE A 138 7.98 3.13 3.31
N SER A 139 7.77 3.73 4.48
CA SER A 139 8.32 3.30 5.76
C SER A 139 7.42 3.82 6.88
N PRO A 140 7.26 3.09 8.00
CA PRO A 140 6.53 3.58 9.17
C PRO A 140 7.16 4.85 9.78
N ASP A 141 8.47 5.05 9.61
CA ASP A 141 9.23 6.19 10.14
C ASP A 141 9.12 7.45 9.27
N VAL A 142 8.54 7.34 8.07
CA VAL A 142 8.53 8.43 7.07
C VAL A 142 7.12 8.95 6.84
N ARG A 143 6.92 10.24 7.16
CA ARG A 143 5.64 10.94 6.99
C ARG A 143 5.52 11.66 5.65
N ALA A 144 6.63 12.06 5.04
CA ALA A 144 6.63 12.75 3.74
C ALA A 144 7.50 12.02 2.72
N ASN A 145 6.92 11.70 1.56
CA ASN A 145 7.56 10.89 0.52
C ASN A 145 7.52 11.65 -0.80
N TYR A 146 8.64 11.74 -1.51
CA TYR A 146 8.78 12.52 -2.73
C TYR A 146 9.20 11.64 -3.90
N LEU A 147 8.46 11.77 -5.01
CA LEU A 147 8.78 11.08 -6.25
C LEU A 147 9.73 11.97 -7.06
N ALA A 148 10.87 11.42 -7.47
CA ALA A 148 11.88 12.13 -8.23
C ALA A 148 12.51 11.23 -9.29
N SER A 149 13.17 11.82 -10.28
CA SER A 149 13.96 11.04 -11.24
C SER A 149 15.16 10.37 -10.53
N PRO A 150 15.64 9.21 -10.99
CA PRO A 150 16.84 8.56 -10.45
C PRO A 150 18.04 9.49 -10.18
N PRO A 151 18.46 10.43 -11.06
CA PRO A 151 19.57 11.34 -10.75
C PRO A 151 19.26 12.32 -9.61
N LEU A 152 18.00 12.78 -9.47
CA LEU A 152 17.61 13.60 -8.32
C LEU A 152 17.60 12.79 -7.01
N VAL A 153 17.27 11.50 -7.05
CA VAL A 153 17.39 10.62 -5.88
C VAL A 153 18.83 10.59 -5.39
N VAL A 154 19.81 10.49 -6.30
CA VAL A 154 21.25 10.57 -5.95
C VAL A 154 21.57 11.94 -5.34
N ALA A 155 21.17 13.04 -5.99
CA ALA A 155 21.45 14.40 -5.51
C ALA A 155 20.90 14.65 -4.09
N TYR A 156 19.66 14.23 -3.81
CA TYR A 156 19.08 14.38 -2.47
C TYR A 156 19.71 13.45 -1.42
N ALA A 157 20.29 12.32 -1.82
CA ALA A 157 21.06 11.48 -0.90
C ALA A 157 22.39 12.14 -0.50
N LEU A 158 23.03 12.86 -1.44
CA LEU A 158 24.25 13.64 -1.17
C LEU A 158 23.96 14.83 -0.25
N ALA A 159 22.88 15.58 -0.53
CA ALA A 159 22.46 16.70 0.31
C ALA A 159 21.96 16.23 1.69
N GLY A 160 21.20 15.13 1.74
CA GLY A 160 20.64 14.53 2.94
C GLY A 160 19.42 15.24 3.54
N THR A 161 18.87 16.23 2.85
CA THR A 161 17.65 16.98 3.26
C THR A 161 16.84 17.41 2.04
N LEU A 162 15.53 17.55 2.23
CA LEU A 162 14.65 18.21 1.26
C LEU A 162 14.51 19.72 1.49
N ASP A 163 14.97 20.23 2.63
CA ASP A 163 15.06 21.68 2.88
C ASP A 163 16.32 22.26 2.25
N ILE A 164 16.45 22.09 0.93
CA ILE A 164 17.56 22.59 0.14
C ILE A 164 17.02 23.12 -1.19
N ASN A 165 17.51 24.28 -1.62
CA ASN A 165 17.31 24.75 -2.97
C ASN A 165 18.43 24.20 -3.86
N LEU A 166 18.24 23.01 -4.45
CA LEU A 166 19.24 22.36 -5.31
C LEU A 166 19.74 23.22 -6.48
N ALA A 167 19.02 24.28 -6.86
CA ALA A 167 19.44 25.19 -7.93
C ALA A 167 20.46 26.24 -7.47
N GLN A 168 20.56 26.52 -6.17
CA GLN A 168 21.34 27.63 -5.63
C GLN A 168 22.28 27.21 -4.49
N ASP A 169 21.89 26.22 -3.71
CA ASP A 169 22.63 25.80 -2.53
C ASP A 169 23.66 24.71 -2.88
N ALA A 170 24.77 24.70 -2.14
CA ALA A 170 25.76 23.63 -2.25
C ALA A 170 25.18 22.30 -1.72
N ILE A 171 25.38 21.22 -2.48
CA ILE A 171 24.97 19.86 -2.11
C ILE A 171 26.01 19.15 -1.23
N GLY A 172 27.24 19.66 -1.21
CA GLY A 172 28.34 19.12 -0.43
C GLY A 172 29.62 19.93 -0.62
N THR A 173 30.69 19.42 -0.04
CA THR A 173 32.03 20.01 -0.12
C THR A 173 32.97 18.95 -0.69
N ASP A 174 33.76 19.31 -1.70
CA ASP A 174 34.74 18.39 -2.29
C ASP A 174 35.93 18.15 -1.36
N LYS A 175 36.81 17.24 -1.76
CA LYS A 175 38.06 16.90 -1.05
C LYS A 175 39.02 18.08 -0.83
N ASP A 176 38.88 19.16 -1.60
CA ASP A 176 39.74 20.34 -1.58
C ASP A 176 39.08 21.50 -0.79
N GLY A 177 37.87 21.29 -0.25
CA GLY A 177 37.14 22.27 0.54
C GLY A 177 36.22 23.19 -0.26
N ASN A 178 36.04 22.96 -1.56
CA ASN A 178 35.18 23.80 -2.40
C ASN A 178 33.71 23.35 -2.29
N GLU A 179 32.80 24.31 -2.36
CA GLU A 179 31.37 24.05 -2.48
C GLU A 179 31.08 23.39 -3.83
N VAL A 180 30.32 22.29 -3.78
CA VAL A 180 29.83 21.58 -4.96
C VAL A 180 28.33 21.83 -5.09
N PHE A 181 27.88 22.24 -6.28
CA PHE A 181 26.49 22.50 -6.61
C PHE A 181 25.96 21.41 -7.54
N LEU A 182 24.63 21.32 -7.69
CA LEU A 182 24.01 20.33 -8.58
C LEU A 182 24.56 20.40 -10.01
N LYS A 183 24.75 21.62 -10.54
CA LYS A 183 25.26 21.88 -11.89
C LYS A 183 26.65 21.27 -12.15
N ASP A 184 27.46 21.10 -11.10
CA ASP A 184 28.83 20.61 -11.23
C ASP A 184 28.87 19.08 -11.45
N ILE A 185 27.81 18.38 -11.01
CA ILE A 185 27.68 16.92 -11.14
C ILE A 185 26.56 16.49 -12.09
N TRP A 186 25.78 17.41 -12.64
CA TRP A 186 24.69 17.07 -13.54
C TRP A 186 25.21 16.68 -14.94
N PRO A 187 24.75 15.57 -15.52
CA PRO A 187 25.14 15.20 -16.88
C PRO A 187 24.40 16.02 -17.92
N THR A 188 25.08 16.27 -19.04
CA THR A 188 24.44 16.78 -20.26
C THR A 188 23.64 15.65 -20.93
N SER A 189 22.64 16.02 -21.74
CA SER A 189 21.87 15.04 -22.52
C SER A 189 22.75 14.25 -23.50
N GLN A 190 23.84 14.85 -23.99
CA GLN A 190 24.79 14.20 -24.89
C GLN A 190 25.58 13.10 -24.18
N GLU A 191 26.15 13.37 -23.00
CA GLU A 191 26.86 12.36 -22.20
C GLU A 191 25.98 11.14 -21.91
N VAL A 192 24.69 11.36 -21.63
CA VAL A 192 23.72 10.28 -21.41
C VAL A 192 23.46 9.50 -22.70
N ALA A 193 23.15 10.19 -23.80
CA ALA A 193 22.79 9.56 -25.06
C ALA A 193 23.92 8.67 -25.62
N GLU A 194 25.16 9.16 -25.57
CA GLU A 194 26.34 8.42 -26.03
C GLU A 194 26.52 7.10 -25.27
N LEU A 195 26.35 7.10 -23.94
CA LEU A 195 26.44 5.87 -23.15
C LEU A 195 25.24 4.94 -23.36
N VAL A 196 24.03 5.48 -23.55
CA VAL A 196 22.85 4.66 -23.89
C VAL A 196 23.08 3.92 -25.20
N GLU A 197 23.52 4.62 -26.25
CA GLU A 197 23.78 4.03 -27.57
C GLU A 197 24.89 2.97 -27.51
N ALA A 198 25.94 3.22 -26.72
CA ALA A 198 27.06 2.29 -26.58
C ALA A 198 26.74 1.01 -25.78
N THR A 199 25.82 1.06 -24.81
CA THR A 199 25.66 -0.01 -23.80
C THR A 199 24.31 -0.70 -23.79
N VAL A 200 23.26 -0.09 -24.32
CA VAL A 200 21.90 -0.66 -24.34
C VAL A 200 21.70 -1.45 -25.64
N THR A 201 22.21 -2.69 -25.66
CA THR A 201 22.26 -3.50 -26.87
C THR A 201 21.22 -4.62 -26.89
N ARG A 202 20.78 -5.02 -28.10
CA ARG A 202 19.91 -6.19 -28.29
C ARG A 202 20.49 -7.47 -27.66
N GLU A 203 21.80 -7.64 -27.74
CA GLU A 203 22.50 -8.81 -27.20
C GLU A 203 22.34 -8.93 -25.68
N ALA A 204 22.43 -7.81 -24.95
CA ALA A 204 22.21 -7.79 -23.52
C ALA A 204 20.79 -8.27 -23.15
N PHE A 205 19.77 -7.85 -23.90
CA PHE A 205 18.40 -8.33 -23.70
C PHE A 205 18.28 -9.83 -23.99
N LEU A 206 18.77 -10.30 -25.14
CA LEU A 206 18.67 -11.72 -25.49
C LEU A 206 19.35 -12.62 -24.44
N THR A 207 20.55 -12.22 -24.01
CA THR A 207 21.34 -12.99 -23.04
C THR A 207 20.67 -13.03 -21.67
N LYS A 208 20.22 -11.89 -21.14
CA LYS A 208 19.63 -11.84 -19.79
C LYS A 208 18.23 -12.48 -19.72
N TYR A 209 17.46 -12.46 -20.81
CA TYR A 209 16.14 -13.09 -20.82
C TYR A 209 16.15 -14.58 -21.19
N ALA A 210 17.23 -15.11 -21.78
CA ALA A 210 17.32 -16.53 -22.13
C ALA A 210 17.11 -17.46 -20.93
N ASP A 211 17.59 -17.07 -19.75
CA ASP A 211 17.54 -17.86 -18.52
C ASP A 211 16.55 -17.30 -17.47
N VAL A 212 15.60 -16.44 -17.86
CA VAL A 212 14.72 -15.74 -16.89
C VAL A 212 13.88 -16.70 -16.02
N PHE A 213 13.58 -17.90 -16.51
CA PHE A 213 12.82 -18.92 -15.78
C PHE A 213 13.69 -19.96 -15.07
N LYS A 214 15.00 -19.96 -15.32
CA LYS A 214 15.91 -20.94 -14.73
C LYS A 214 16.01 -20.77 -13.21
N GLY A 215 15.97 -19.52 -12.74
CA GLY A 215 16.14 -19.19 -11.32
C GLY A 215 17.52 -19.54 -10.78
N ASP A 216 17.75 -19.23 -9.50
CA ASP A 216 18.96 -19.62 -8.78
C ASP A 216 18.86 -21.08 -8.27
N GLU A 217 19.90 -21.56 -7.58
CA GLU A 217 19.91 -22.90 -6.98
C GLU A 217 18.72 -23.10 -6.03
N LYS A 218 18.41 -22.09 -5.21
CA LYS A 218 17.29 -22.13 -4.27
C LYS A 218 15.94 -22.29 -4.96
N TRP A 219 15.73 -21.63 -6.10
CA TRP A 219 14.51 -21.80 -6.89
C TRP A 219 14.39 -23.21 -7.47
N GLN A 220 15.50 -23.76 -7.96
CA GLN A 220 15.53 -25.11 -8.54
C GLN A 220 15.35 -26.19 -7.47
N ASP A 221 15.78 -25.93 -6.23
CA ASP A 221 15.63 -26.82 -5.08
C ASP A 221 14.20 -26.85 -4.50
N VAL A 222 13.27 -26.01 -4.97
CA VAL A 222 11.88 -26.03 -4.49
C VAL A 222 11.21 -27.33 -4.95
N GLU A 223 10.96 -28.22 -4.00
CA GLU A 223 10.20 -29.44 -4.23
C GLU A 223 8.76 -29.13 -4.65
N THR A 224 8.27 -29.82 -5.69
CA THR A 224 6.92 -29.67 -6.21
C THR A 224 6.25 -31.03 -6.38
N THR A 225 4.91 -31.04 -6.48
CA THR A 225 4.13 -32.25 -6.72
C THR A 225 3.39 -32.15 -8.06
N ASN A 226 3.08 -33.29 -8.68
CA ASN A 226 2.25 -33.36 -9.89
C ASN A 226 0.74 -33.40 -9.57
N GLN A 227 0.34 -33.11 -8.33
CA GLN A 227 -1.06 -33.13 -7.94
C GLN A 227 -1.82 -31.94 -8.55
N LYS A 228 -3.09 -32.15 -8.87
CA LYS A 228 -3.99 -31.08 -9.38
C LYS A 228 -4.72 -30.34 -8.27
N THR A 229 -4.82 -30.94 -7.09
CA THR A 229 -5.40 -30.36 -5.87
C THR A 229 -4.27 -30.02 -4.91
N TYR A 230 -4.45 -28.94 -4.13
CA TYR A 230 -3.45 -28.49 -3.17
C TYR A 230 -3.71 -29.11 -1.79
N ASP A 231 -2.72 -29.81 -1.25
CA ASP A 231 -2.75 -30.32 0.12
C ASP A 231 -2.51 -29.18 1.10
N TRP A 232 -3.59 -28.60 1.65
CA TRP A 232 -3.53 -27.46 2.57
C TRP A 232 -2.86 -27.84 3.90
N PRO A 233 -1.63 -27.39 4.19
CA PRO A 233 -0.97 -27.77 5.42
C PRO A 233 -1.62 -27.02 6.60
N PRO A 234 -2.18 -27.70 7.62
CA PRO A 234 -2.93 -27.03 8.68
C PRO A 234 -2.06 -26.08 9.53
N THR A 235 -0.76 -26.34 9.61
CA THR A 235 0.22 -25.54 10.36
C THR A 235 0.78 -24.37 9.56
N SER A 236 0.46 -24.28 8.26
CA SER A 236 0.98 -23.22 7.39
C SER A 236 0.47 -21.85 7.84
N THR A 237 1.38 -20.92 8.11
CA THR A 237 1.02 -19.52 8.40
C THR A 237 1.04 -18.63 7.15
N TYR A 238 1.31 -19.20 5.96
CA TYR A 238 1.42 -18.48 4.68
C TYR A 238 0.30 -18.78 3.70
N VAL A 239 -0.12 -20.05 3.63
CA VAL A 239 -1.13 -20.55 2.69
C VAL A 239 -2.18 -21.32 3.49
N GLN A 240 -3.43 -20.87 3.46
CA GLN A 240 -4.58 -21.43 4.17
C GLN A 240 -5.78 -21.52 3.25
N ASN A 241 -6.61 -22.57 3.41
CA ASN A 241 -7.82 -22.74 2.60
C ASN A 241 -8.84 -21.67 2.99
N PRO A 242 -9.20 -20.72 2.11
CA PRO A 242 -10.12 -19.64 2.47
C PRO A 242 -11.57 -20.14 2.57
N PRO A 243 -12.41 -19.48 3.38
CA PRO A 243 -13.78 -19.94 3.63
C PRO A 243 -14.75 -19.58 2.50
N TYR A 244 -14.28 -19.02 1.37
CA TYR A 244 -15.12 -18.43 0.34
C TYR A 244 -16.24 -19.36 -0.14
N PHE A 245 -15.95 -20.64 -0.32
CA PHE A 245 -16.90 -21.62 -0.88
C PHE A 245 -17.59 -22.49 0.18
N GLN A 246 -17.37 -22.24 1.47
CA GLN A 246 -17.97 -23.05 2.54
C GLN A 246 -19.49 -22.82 2.57
N GLY A 247 -20.26 -23.91 2.56
CA GLY A 247 -21.73 -23.85 2.57
C GLY A 247 -22.36 -23.33 1.27
N MET A 248 -21.60 -23.22 0.19
CA MET A 248 -22.10 -22.76 -1.11
C MET A 248 -23.15 -23.72 -1.69
N SER A 249 -24.34 -23.18 -2.00
CA SER A 249 -25.41 -23.90 -2.71
C SER A 249 -25.07 -24.10 -4.20
N PRO A 250 -25.49 -25.24 -4.81
CA PRO A 250 -25.39 -25.45 -6.26
C PRO A 250 -26.10 -24.36 -7.07
N GLU A 251 -27.26 -23.90 -6.59
CA GLU A 251 -28.02 -22.82 -7.23
C GLU A 251 -27.58 -21.45 -6.70
N PRO A 252 -27.64 -20.39 -7.53
CA PRO A 252 -27.42 -19.02 -7.09
C PRO A 252 -28.48 -18.58 -6.08
N GLY A 253 -28.11 -17.58 -5.26
CA GLY A 253 -29.03 -16.94 -4.34
C GLY A 253 -29.81 -15.82 -5.02
N VAL A 254 -30.45 -15.00 -4.19
CA VAL A 254 -31.11 -13.76 -4.62
C VAL A 254 -30.51 -12.60 -3.83
N ILE A 255 -30.53 -11.40 -4.42
CA ILE A 255 -30.19 -10.18 -3.69
C ILE A 255 -31.36 -9.85 -2.76
N THR A 256 -31.10 -9.66 -1.48
CA THR A 256 -32.11 -9.30 -0.48
C THR A 256 -31.89 -7.89 0.02
N ASN A 257 -32.96 -7.27 0.52
CA ASN A 257 -32.86 -6.00 1.23
C ASN A 257 -31.92 -6.10 2.44
N LEU A 258 -31.25 -5.01 2.75
CA LEU A 258 -30.39 -4.87 3.91
C LEU A 258 -31.20 -4.25 5.04
N GLU A 259 -31.29 -4.92 6.18
CA GLU A 259 -32.10 -4.45 7.31
C GLU A 259 -31.24 -4.28 8.57
N ASN A 260 -31.40 -3.14 9.23
CA ASN A 260 -30.84 -2.84 10.56
C ASN A 260 -29.32 -3.05 10.66
N ALA A 261 -28.58 -2.75 9.59
CA ALA A 261 -27.14 -2.88 9.58
C ALA A 261 -26.48 -1.84 10.49
N LYS A 262 -25.39 -2.23 11.15
CA LYS A 262 -24.57 -1.33 11.97
C LYS A 262 -23.42 -0.73 11.17
N VAL A 263 -23.03 0.48 11.55
CA VAL A 263 -21.91 1.17 10.91
C VAL A 263 -20.59 0.66 11.50
N LEU A 264 -19.79 -0.02 10.68
CA LEU A 264 -18.47 -0.51 11.11
C LEU A 264 -17.42 0.61 11.11
N ALA A 265 -17.48 1.52 10.14
CA ALA A 265 -16.56 2.64 10.04
C ALA A 265 -17.19 3.80 9.24
N ILE A 266 -16.84 5.03 9.62
CA ILE A 266 -17.07 6.24 8.83
C ILE A 266 -15.70 6.76 8.44
N LEU A 267 -15.40 6.73 7.15
CA LEU A 267 -14.08 7.04 6.64
C LEU A 267 -14.13 8.29 5.77
N GLY A 268 -13.03 9.05 5.82
CA GLY A 268 -12.90 10.30 5.10
C GLY A 268 -12.74 10.15 3.58
N ASP A 269 -12.25 11.23 2.96
CA ASP A 269 -11.95 11.25 1.53
C ASP A 269 -10.60 10.56 1.25
N MET A 270 -10.38 10.11 0.02
CA MET A 270 -9.12 9.53 -0.45
C MET A 270 -8.63 8.31 0.35
N ILE A 271 -9.57 7.48 0.80
CA ILE A 271 -9.26 6.20 1.44
C ILE A 271 -8.69 5.24 0.39
N THR A 272 -7.37 5.19 0.33
CA THR A 272 -6.67 4.26 -0.55
C THR A 272 -6.85 2.79 -0.14
N THR A 273 -6.62 1.89 -1.09
CA THR A 273 -6.50 0.44 -0.85
C THR A 273 -5.34 0.05 0.06
N ASP A 274 -4.34 0.93 0.28
CA ASP A 274 -3.32 0.74 1.32
C ASP A 274 -3.88 0.99 2.72
N HIS A 275 -4.90 1.85 2.88
CA HIS A 275 -5.64 1.99 4.15
C HIS A 275 -6.53 0.78 4.40
N ILE A 276 -7.25 0.31 3.37
CA ILE A 276 -8.20 -0.80 3.47
C ILE A 276 -7.48 -2.15 3.65
N SER A 277 -6.37 -2.38 2.96
CA SER A 277 -5.62 -3.64 3.02
C SER A 277 -4.12 -3.36 2.94
N PRO A 278 -3.46 -2.94 4.04
CA PRO A 278 -2.03 -2.65 4.08
C PRO A 278 -1.19 -3.84 3.58
N ALA A 279 -0.01 -3.54 3.03
CA ALA A 279 0.92 -4.56 2.53
C ALA A 279 2.23 -4.64 3.30
N GLY A 280 2.54 -3.64 4.14
CA GLY A 280 3.80 -3.52 4.87
C GLY A 280 3.88 -4.41 6.11
N ALA A 281 4.89 -4.15 6.95
CA ALA A 281 5.06 -4.81 8.24
C ALA A 281 3.96 -4.43 9.24
N PHE A 282 3.79 -5.24 10.28
CA PHE A 282 2.84 -5.02 11.36
C PHE A 282 3.42 -5.44 12.71
N LYS A 283 2.90 -4.85 13.79
CA LYS A 283 3.39 -5.05 15.16
C LYS A 283 2.76 -6.28 15.80
N GLU A 284 3.41 -6.83 16.82
CA GLU A 284 2.88 -7.90 17.67
C GLU A 284 1.55 -7.54 18.35
N SER A 285 1.34 -6.28 18.67
CA SER A 285 0.12 -5.79 19.32
C SER A 285 -1.10 -5.74 18.40
N THR A 286 -0.96 -5.98 17.08
CA THR A 286 -2.12 -6.00 16.17
C THR A 286 -2.82 -7.36 16.23
N PRO A 287 -4.10 -7.47 15.83
CA PRO A 287 -4.77 -8.77 15.77
C PRO A 287 -4.00 -9.81 14.95
N ALA A 288 -3.42 -9.40 13.82
CA ALA A 288 -2.60 -10.28 12.97
C ALA A 288 -1.29 -10.70 13.64
N GLY A 289 -0.68 -9.81 14.42
CA GLY A 289 0.50 -10.10 15.23
C GLY A 289 0.19 -11.13 16.32
N GLN A 290 -0.87 -10.91 17.08
CA GLN A 290 -1.34 -11.83 18.11
C GLN A 290 -1.64 -13.23 17.54
N TYR A 291 -2.32 -13.31 16.40
CA TYR A 291 -2.60 -14.58 15.69
C TYR A 291 -1.32 -15.38 15.37
N LEU A 292 -0.24 -14.69 14.98
CA LEU A 292 1.05 -15.28 14.68
C LEU A 292 1.83 -15.67 15.96
N THR A 293 1.81 -14.82 16.99
CA THR A 293 2.43 -15.10 18.30
C THR A 293 1.80 -16.32 18.96
N GLU A 294 0.46 -16.46 18.92
CA GLU A 294 -0.26 -17.64 19.40
C GLU A 294 0.16 -18.93 18.68
N ARG A 295 0.67 -18.82 17.46
CA ARG A 295 1.22 -19.91 16.64
C ARG A 295 2.75 -20.00 16.73
N GLN A 296 3.33 -19.37 17.75
CA GLN A 296 4.76 -19.41 18.06
C GLN A 296 5.66 -18.87 16.94
N VAL A 297 5.14 -18.01 16.07
CA VAL A 297 5.94 -17.30 15.07
C VAL A 297 6.57 -16.09 15.75
N ALA A 298 7.90 -15.98 15.71
CA ALA A 298 8.60 -14.85 16.30
C ALA A 298 8.30 -13.54 15.52
N PRO A 299 8.24 -12.35 16.16
CA PRO A 299 7.99 -11.08 15.47
C PRO A 299 8.92 -10.80 14.28
N ARG A 300 10.19 -11.21 14.36
CA ARG A 300 11.16 -11.10 13.26
C ARG A 300 10.78 -11.91 12.00
N GLU A 301 9.87 -12.88 12.15
CA GLU A 301 9.39 -13.78 11.09
C GLU A 301 7.95 -13.46 10.66
N PHE A 302 7.34 -12.40 11.20
CA PHE A 302 6.00 -11.96 10.76
C PHE A 302 5.97 -11.62 9.27
N ASN A 303 7.10 -11.11 8.76
CA ASN A 303 7.23 -10.61 7.39
C ASN A 303 6.22 -9.46 7.17
N SER A 304 5.62 -9.34 6.00
CA SER A 304 4.66 -8.28 5.69
C SER A 304 3.26 -8.81 5.40
N TYR A 305 2.21 -7.99 5.54
CA TYR A 305 0.87 -8.38 5.11
C TYR A 305 0.85 -8.82 3.65
N GLY A 306 1.64 -8.19 2.77
CA GLY A 306 1.77 -8.58 1.37
C GLY A 306 2.25 -10.02 1.19
N SER A 307 3.19 -10.47 2.02
CA SER A 307 3.69 -11.85 2.01
C SER A 307 2.68 -12.88 2.55
N ARG A 308 1.70 -12.41 3.35
CA ARG A 308 0.70 -13.24 4.03
C ARG A 308 -0.61 -13.37 3.25
N ARG A 309 -0.66 -12.91 1.99
CA ARG A 309 -1.88 -12.91 1.15
C ARG A 309 -2.47 -14.29 0.85
N GLY A 310 -1.71 -15.37 1.01
CA GLY A 310 -2.23 -16.74 0.92
C GLY A 310 -2.97 -17.19 2.20
N ASN A 311 -2.95 -16.40 3.27
CA ASN A 311 -3.56 -16.72 4.54
C ASN A 311 -4.67 -15.71 4.89
N HIS A 312 -5.92 -16.15 4.76
CA HIS A 312 -7.07 -15.31 5.01
C HIS A 312 -7.20 -14.84 6.46
N GLU A 313 -6.76 -15.63 7.44
CA GLU A 313 -6.83 -15.27 8.86
C GLU A 313 -6.00 -14.02 9.16
N ILE A 314 -4.81 -13.92 8.54
CA ILE A 314 -3.92 -12.77 8.69
C ILE A 314 -4.47 -11.57 7.91
N MET A 315 -4.94 -11.80 6.68
CA MET A 315 -5.40 -10.71 5.83
C MET A 315 -6.72 -10.10 6.31
N MET A 316 -7.63 -10.90 6.88
CA MET A 316 -8.83 -10.40 7.57
C MET A 316 -8.46 -9.49 8.72
N ARG A 317 -7.55 -9.95 9.59
CA ARG A 317 -7.01 -9.16 10.71
C ARG A 317 -6.25 -7.90 10.29
N GLY A 318 -5.66 -7.94 9.10
CA GLY A 318 -5.00 -6.81 8.47
C GLY A 318 -5.94 -5.83 7.77
N THR A 319 -7.22 -6.17 7.59
CA THR A 319 -8.17 -5.33 6.86
C THR A 319 -8.52 -4.11 7.71
N PHE A 320 -8.39 -2.92 7.12
CA PHE A 320 -8.42 -1.60 7.76
C PHE A 320 -7.41 -1.41 8.89
N ALA A 321 -6.36 -2.24 8.98
CA ALA A 321 -5.36 -2.16 10.06
C ALA A 321 -4.21 -1.16 9.79
N ASN A 322 -4.35 -0.29 8.78
CA ASN A 322 -3.32 0.70 8.47
C ASN A 322 -3.17 1.70 9.62
N ILE A 323 -1.94 1.99 10.04
CA ILE A 323 -1.67 2.88 11.18
C ILE A 323 -2.09 4.35 10.97
N ARG A 324 -2.37 4.75 9.73
CA ARG A 324 -2.76 6.12 9.35
C ARG A 324 -4.23 6.26 8.96
N ILE A 325 -5.00 5.17 8.93
CA ILE A 325 -6.43 5.28 8.69
C ILE A 325 -7.07 6.06 9.85
N LYS A 326 -8.04 6.92 9.52
CA LYS A 326 -8.78 7.71 10.49
C LYS A 326 -10.25 7.37 10.35
N ASN A 327 -10.83 6.88 11.43
CA ASN A 327 -12.26 6.60 11.52
C ASN A 327 -12.93 7.78 12.20
N GLU A 328 -13.83 8.46 11.50
CA GLU A 328 -14.56 9.64 11.97
C GLU A 328 -15.51 9.31 13.15
N MET A 329 -15.72 8.03 13.46
CA MET A 329 -16.42 7.57 14.67
C MET A 329 -15.60 7.76 15.97
N LEU A 330 -14.30 8.03 15.87
CA LEU A 330 -13.38 8.15 17.00
C LEU A 330 -12.70 9.52 17.01
N ASP A 331 -12.60 10.12 18.19
CA ASP A 331 -11.98 11.43 18.35
C ASP A 331 -10.45 11.33 18.39
N SER A 332 -9.78 11.90 17.38
CA SER A 332 -8.31 12.02 17.32
C SER A 332 -7.53 10.69 17.39
N VAL A 333 -8.14 9.58 16.97
CA VAL A 333 -7.50 8.26 16.91
C VAL A 333 -7.02 7.96 15.48
N GLU A 334 -5.74 7.67 15.33
CA GLU A 334 -5.18 7.09 14.10
C GLU A 334 -4.99 5.57 14.28
N GLY A 335 -5.24 4.81 13.21
CA GLY A 335 -5.07 3.37 13.18
C GLY A 335 -6.39 2.62 12.95
N GLY A 336 -6.27 1.30 12.80
CA GLY A 336 -7.39 0.42 12.46
C GLY A 336 -8.35 0.14 13.61
N TYR A 337 -8.97 1.20 14.14
CA TYR A 337 -9.87 1.16 15.29
C TYR A 337 -11.27 1.65 14.96
N THR A 338 -12.25 1.13 15.70
CA THR A 338 -13.66 1.53 15.64
C THR A 338 -14.34 1.31 16.99
N LYS A 339 -15.65 1.52 17.07
CA LYS A 339 -16.47 1.16 18.23
C LYS A 339 -16.99 -0.29 18.07
N GLY A 340 -16.85 -1.09 19.10
CA GLY A 340 -17.47 -2.42 19.19
C GLY A 340 -18.96 -2.35 19.50
N PRO A 341 -19.66 -3.49 19.55
CA PRO A 341 -21.10 -3.55 19.87
C PRO A 341 -21.47 -2.95 21.24
N ASP A 342 -20.53 -2.90 22.18
CA ASP A 342 -20.66 -2.31 23.52
C ASP A 342 -20.33 -0.80 23.56
N GLY A 343 -19.96 -0.22 22.42
CA GLY A 343 -19.51 1.16 22.28
C GLY A 343 -18.05 1.40 22.67
N ALA A 344 -17.33 0.38 23.15
CA ALA A 344 -15.92 0.51 23.50
C ALA A 344 -15.04 0.53 22.25
N GLN A 345 -13.90 1.22 22.31
CA GLN A 345 -12.94 1.19 21.22
C GLN A 345 -12.33 -0.21 21.07
N ALA A 346 -12.37 -0.75 19.86
CA ALA A 346 -11.78 -2.04 19.50
C ALA A 346 -11.05 -1.95 18.16
N SER A 347 -10.26 -2.96 17.81
CA SER A 347 -9.77 -3.07 16.43
C SER A 347 -10.95 -3.30 15.48
N ILE A 348 -10.84 -2.84 14.23
CA ILE A 348 -11.91 -3.05 13.23
C ILE A 348 -12.19 -4.55 13.04
N PHE A 349 -11.16 -5.39 13.08
CA PHE A 349 -11.32 -6.84 13.00
C PHE A 349 -12.15 -7.38 14.17
N ASP A 350 -11.80 -7.05 15.42
CA ASP A 350 -12.48 -7.59 16.60
C ASP A 350 -13.94 -7.12 16.67
N ALA A 351 -14.19 -5.83 16.36
CA ALA A 351 -15.54 -5.28 16.29
C ALA A 351 -16.39 -5.99 15.22
N ALA A 352 -15.82 -6.19 14.02
CA ALA A 352 -16.50 -6.87 12.93
C ALA A 352 -16.87 -8.33 13.29
N MET A 353 -15.92 -9.07 13.89
CA MET A 353 -16.17 -10.45 14.34
C MET A 353 -17.23 -10.51 15.45
N ALA A 354 -17.24 -9.54 16.38
CA ALA A 354 -18.27 -9.47 17.42
C ALA A 354 -19.66 -9.19 16.84
N HIS A 355 -19.79 -8.26 15.89
CA HIS A 355 -21.06 -8.02 15.19
C HIS A 355 -21.53 -9.22 14.39
N GLN A 356 -20.61 -9.91 13.70
CA GLN A 356 -20.92 -11.12 12.96
C GLN A 356 -21.40 -12.25 13.88
N GLY A 357 -20.78 -12.42 15.05
CA GLY A 357 -21.24 -13.35 16.09
C GLY A 357 -22.66 -13.07 16.59
N ASN A 358 -23.06 -11.79 16.58
CA ASN A 358 -24.43 -11.34 16.91
C ASN A 358 -25.40 -11.42 15.72
N GLY A 359 -24.97 -11.90 14.55
CA GLY A 359 -25.77 -11.93 13.33
C GLY A 359 -26.15 -10.54 12.78
N THR A 360 -25.40 -9.50 13.16
CA THR A 360 -25.69 -8.12 12.77
C THR A 360 -24.99 -7.79 11.44
N PRO A 361 -25.71 -7.38 10.38
CA PRO A 361 -25.07 -6.96 9.15
C PRO A 361 -24.32 -5.63 9.33
N LEU A 362 -23.26 -5.42 8.54
CA LEU A 362 -22.39 -4.26 8.65
C LEU A 362 -22.36 -3.43 7.36
N VAL A 363 -22.24 -2.11 7.53
CA VAL A 363 -21.97 -1.16 6.44
C VAL A 363 -20.76 -0.27 6.75
N ILE A 364 -20.14 0.27 5.72
CA ILE A 364 -19.09 1.28 5.84
C ILE A 364 -19.53 2.54 5.10
N PHE A 365 -19.29 3.71 5.69
CA PHE A 365 -19.38 4.98 5.01
C PHE A 365 -18.00 5.48 4.57
N GLY A 366 -17.90 6.05 3.38
CA GLY A 366 -16.68 6.62 2.81
C GLY A 366 -16.90 8.02 2.23
N GLY A 367 -15.84 8.82 2.14
CA GLY A 367 -15.85 10.08 1.43
C GLY A 367 -15.60 9.93 -0.08
N GLU A 368 -14.99 10.95 -0.67
CA GLU A 368 -14.66 10.96 -2.10
C GLU A 368 -13.50 9.99 -2.44
N GLN A 369 -13.50 9.44 -3.65
CA GLN A 369 -12.43 8.58 -4.19
C GLN A 369 -12.10 7.36 -3.30
N TYR A 370 -13.13 6.74 -2.73
CA TYR A 370 -12.98 5.55 -1.91
C TYR A 370 -12.38 4.39 -2.72
N GLY A 371 -11.30 3.80 -2.21
CA GLY A 371 -10.59 2.69 -2.83
C GLY A 371 -9.45 3.07 -3.79
N ALA A 372 -8.92 4.29 -3.69
CA ALA A 372 -7.85 4.74 -4.57
C ALA A 372 -6.56 3.89 -4.52
N GLY A 373 -5.80 3.91 -5.61
CA GLY A 373 -4.45 3.34 -5.66
C GLY A 373 -4.35 1.92 -6.22
N SER A 374 -3.96 0.95 -5.39
CA SER A 374 -3.58 -0.40 -5.83
C SER A 374 -4.78 -1.27 -6.23
N SER A 375 -4.60 -2.14 -7.23
CA SER A 375 -5.62 -3.10 -7.68
C SER A 375 -5.82 -4.31 -6.74
N ARG A 376 -5.40 -4.24 -5.48
CA ARG A 376 -5.40 -5.41 -4.58
C ARG A 376 -6.84 -5.84 -4.25
N ASP A 377 -7.20 -7.05 -4.64
CA ASP A 377 -8.52 -7.64 -4.38
C ASP A 377 -8.76 -7.91 -2.89
N TRP A 378 -7.70 -8.09 -2.10
CA TRP A 378 -7.76 -8.20 -0.63
C TRP A 378 -8.45 -7.01 0.04
N ALA A 379 -8.49 -5.83 -0.58
CA ALA A 379 -9.29 -4.70 -0.08
C ALA A 379 -10.80 -5.00 -0.13
N ALA A 380 -11.26 -5.82 -1.07
CA ALA A 380 -12.66 -6.28 -1.13
C ALA A 380 -12.87 -7.61 -0.40
N LYS A 381 -11.95 -8.58 -0.56
CA LYS A 381 -12.03 -9.88 0.15
C LYS A 381 -12.03 -9.69 1.66
N GLY A 382 -11.14 -8.84 2.17
CA GLY A 382 -11.08 -8.47 3.58
C GLY A 382 -12.40 -7.86 4.04
N THR A 383 -12.88 -6.84 3.34
CA THR A 383 -14.17 -6.17 3.62
C THR A 383 -15.33 -7.18 3.67
N ALA A 384 -15.44 -8.07 2.70
CA ALA A 384 -16.47 -9.10 2.67
C ALA A 384 -16.33 -10.11 3.82
N LEU A 385 -15.11 -10.56 4.13
CA LEU A 385 -14.82 -11.50 5.22
C LEU A 385 -15.02 -10.89 6.61
N LEU A 386 -14.96 -9.56 6.75
CA LEU A 386 -15.38 -8.85 7.95
C LEU A 386 -16.91 -8.74 8.09
N GLY A 387 -17.69 -9.33 7.18
CA GLY A 387 -19.15 -9.35 7.25
C GLY A 387 -19.83 -8.08 6.71
N VAL A 388 -19.08 -7.15 6.10
CA VAL A 388 -19.62 -5.94 5.47
C VAL A 388 -20.47 -6.31 4.26
N LYS A 389 -21.71 -5.82 4.23
CA LYS A 389 -22.69 -6.08 3.16
C LYS A 389 -22.75 -4.97 2.13
N ALA A 390 -22.50 -3.73 2.56
CA ALA A 390 -22.52 -2.58 1.68
C ALA A 390 -21.46 -1.53 2.06
N VAL A 391 -20.97 -0.82 1.07
CA VAL A 391 -20.14 0.38 1.25
C VAL A 391 -20.87 1.55 0.61
N ILE A 392 -21.09 2.63 1.36
CA ILE A 392 -21.79 3.83 0.92
C ILE A 392 -20.77 4.97 0.90
N ALA A 393 -20.41 5.46 -0.29
CA ALA A 393 -19.37 6.48 -0.44
C ALA A 393 -19.86 7.70 -1.24
N GLU A 394 -19.12 8.80 -1.19
CA GLU A 394 -19.41 9.96 -2.06
C GLU A 394 -18.95 9.69 -3.50
N SER A 395 -17.84 8.96 -3.67
CA SER A 395 -17.46 8.38 -4.97
C SER A 395 -16.50 7.20 -4.81
N PHE A 396 -16.46 6.31 -5.81
CA PHE A 396 -15.51 5.20 -5.84
C PHE A 396 -14.46 5.31 -6.94
N GLU A 397 -13.28 4.76 -6.63
CA GLU A 397 -12.28 4.45 -7.65
C GLU A 397 -12.60 3.14 -8.38
N ARG A 398 -12.46 3.18 -9.72
CA ARG A 398 -13.04 2.19 -10.65
C ARG A 398 -12.72 0.73 -10.31
N ILE A 399 -11.45 0.44 -10.01
CA ILE A 399 -10.98 -0.93 -9.75
C ILE A 399 -11.56 -1.44 -8.43
N HIS A 400 -11.57 -0.61 -7.39
CA HIS A 400 -12.04 -1.04 -6.07
C HIS A 400 -13.55 -1.30 -6.07
N ARG A 401 -14.35 -0.44 -6.70
CA ARG A 401 -15.78 -0.68 -6.92
C ARG A 401 -16.05 -2.04 -7.56
N SER A 402 -15.30 -2.37 -8.61
CA SER A 402 -15.41 -3.65 -9.33
C SER A 402 -14.99 -4.85 -8.47
N ASN A 403 -14.03 -4.66 -7.55
CA ASN A 403 -13.63 -5.71 -6.61
C ASN A 403 -14.70 -5.94 -5.52
N LEU A 404 -15.38 -4.90 -5.03
CA LEU A 404 -16.46 -5.01 -4.03
C LEU A 404 -17.63 -5.86 -4.58
N VAL A 405 -18.25 -5.37 -5.66
CA VAL A 405 -18.42 -6.12 -6.91
C VAL A 405 -18.32 -7.64 -6.83
N GLY A 406 -17.19 -8.12 -7.35
CA GLY A 406 -16.86 -9.54 -7.43
C GLY A 406 -16.76 -10.27 -6.09
N MET A 407 -16.78 -9.58 -4.94
CA MET A 407 -16.79 -10.20 -3.62
C MET A 407 -18.17 -10.19 -2.94
N GLY A 408 -19.23 -9.74 -3.62
CA GLY A 408 -20.58 -9.76 -3.06
C GLY A 408 -20.92 -8.56 -2.17
N VAL A 409 -20.05 -7.54 -2.10
CA VAL A 409 -20.29 -6.31 -1.32
C VAL A 409 -20.88 -5.26 -2.25
N ILE A 410 -22.04 -4.70 -1.91
CA ILE A 410 -22.75 -3.77 -2.81
C ILE A 410 -22.24 -2.34 -2.58
N PRO A 411 -21.64 -1.68 -3.60
CA PRO A 411 -21.23 -0.29 -3.51
C PRO A 411 -22.42 0.64 -3.81
N PHE A 412 -22.57 1.69 -3.01
CA PHE A 412 -23.57 2.73 -3.18
C PHE A 412 -22.93 4.11 -3.16
N GLU A 413 -23.38 5.00 -4.03
CA GLU A 413 -23.01 6.41 -3.99
C GLU A 413 -24.13 7.26 -3.42
N PHE A 414 -23.79 8.24 -2.57
CA PHE A 414 -24.73 9.25 -2.15
C PHE A 414 -25.27 10.04 -3.36
N THR A 415 -26.52 10.51 -3.27
CA THR A 415 -27.13 11.39 -4.27
C THR A 415 -27.60 12.70 -3.64
N ASN A 416 -28.08 13.64 -4.45
CA ASN A 416 -28.71 14.89 -3.98
C ASN A 416 -27.85 15.76 -3.05
N GLY A 417 -26.52 15.63 -3.11
CA GLY A 417 -25.60 16.36 -2.23
C GLY A 417 -25.57 15.86 -0.78
N ASP A 418 -26.21 14.72 -0.49
CA ASP A 418 -26.02 14.03 0.79
C ASP A 418 -24.57 13.53 0.89
N THR A 419 -24.02 13.61 2.09
CA THR A 419 -22.66 13.18 2.44
C THR A 419 -22.68 12.70 3.87
N ARG A 420 -21.67 11.93 4.29
CA ARG A 420 -21.52 11.54 5.70
C ARG A 420 -21.56 12.74 6.66
N LYS A 421 -21.07 13.90 6.21
CA LYS A 421 -21.00 15.16 6.97
C LYS A 421 -22.34 15.91 6.99
N SER A 422 -23.02 16.06 5.85
CA SER A 422 -24.32 16.75 5.80
C SER A 422 -25.44 15.97 6.51
N LEU A 423 -25.27 14.66 6.63
CA LEU A 423 -26.14 13.78 7.41
C LEU A 423 -25.81 13.75 8.91
N GLY A 424 -24.65 14.28 9.32
CA GLY A 424 -24.22 14.30 10.72
C GLY A 424 -24.02 12.90 11.32
N LEU A 425 -23.53 11.95 10.52
CA LEU A 425 -23.35 10.56 10.95
C LEU A 425 -22.30 10.45 12.06
N THR A 426 -22.62 9.66 13.08
CA THR A 426 -21.77 9.43 14.27
C THR A 426 -21.29 7.99 14.39
N GLY A 427 -21.91 7.07 13.63
CA GLY A 427 -21.67 5.64 13.64
C GLY A 427 -22.59 4.88 14.58
N ASP A 428 -23.41 5.57 15.38
CA ASP A 428 -24.35 4.97 16.32
C ASP A 428 -25.71 4.65 15.64
N GLU A 429 -25.88 5.04 14.38
CA GLU A 429 -27.08 4.81 13.57
C GLU A 429 -27.24 3.34 13.14
N THR A 430 -28.46 2.98 12.71
CA THR A 430 -28.72 1.76 11.93
C THR A 430 -29.14 2.09 10.51
N VAL A 431 -28.73 1.26 9.56
CA VAL A 431 -28.93 1.49 8.12
C VAL A 431 -29.72 0.35 7.51
N SER A 432 -30.80 0.69 6.81
CA SER A 432 -31.61 -0.24 6.02
C SER A 432 -31.71 0.23 4.58
N ILE A 433 -31.50 -0.65 3.61
CA ILE A 433 -31.56 -0.36 2.17
C ILE A 433 -32.57 -1.32 1.52
N SER A 434 -33.59 -0.77 0.89
CA SER A 434 -34.69 -1.55 0.29
C SER A 434 -34.75 -1.42 -1.23
N GLY A 435 -35.50 -2.32 -1.89
CA GLY A 435 -35.59 -2.39 -3.35
C GLY A 435 -34.40 -3.10 -4.01
N LEU A 436 -33.63 -3.88 -3.23
CA LEU A 436 -32.49 -4.64 -3.74
C LEU A 436 -32.90 -5.95 -4.44
N ASP A 437 -34.08 -6.46 -4.12
CA ASP A 437 -34.67 -7.69 -4.67
C ASP A 437 -35.03 -7.60 -6.16
N THR A 438 -35.22 -6.39 -6.68
CA THR A 438 -35.50 -6.14 -8.11
C THR A 438 -34.48 -5.18 -8.73
N ILE A 439 -33.29 -5.08 -8.14
CA ILE A 439 -32.30 -4.05 -8.50
C ILE A 439 -31.93 -4.13 -9.99
N GLN A 440 -31.86 -2.98 -10.64
CA GLN A 440 -31.32 -2.81 -11.98
C GLN A 440 -29.98 -2.07 -11.94
N PRO A 441 -29.13 -2.19 -12.98
CA PRO A 441 -27.86 -1.49 -13.01
C PRO A 441 -28.04 0.02 -12.83
N LEU A 442 -27.20 0.63 -11.99
CA LEU A 442 -27.21 2.07 -11.67
C LEU A 442 -28.49 2.60 -11.01
N GLN A 443 -29.41 1.74 -10.58
CA GLN A 443 -30.69 2.15 -10.00
C GLN A 443 -30.49 2.91 -8.68
N GLU A 444 -31.28 3.96 -8.49
CA GLU A 444 -31.41 4.62 -7.19
C GLU A 444 -32.38 3.87 -6.28
N VAL A 445 -31.97 3.65 -5.03
CA VAL A 445 -32.73 2.92 -4.02
C VAL A 445 -32.86 3.73 -2.73
N PRO A 446 -33.97 3.60 -2.00
CA PRO A 446 -34.14 4.25 -0.71
C PRO A 446 -33.26 3.60 0.36
N CYS A 447 -32.64 4.44 1.18
CA CYS A 447 -31.87 4.07 2.36
C CYS A 447 -32.45 4.80 3.58
N THR A 448 -32.94 4.03 4.56
CA THR A 448 -33.40 4.54 5.84
C THR A 448 -32.26 4.51 6.84
N ILE A 449 -31.92 5.68 7.39
CA ILE A 449 -30.96 5.85 8.47
C ILE A 449 -31.75 6.16 9.74
N THR A 450 -31.68 5.28 10.73
CA THR A 450 -32.33 5.46 12.03
C THR A 450 -31.28 5.91 13.04
N PHE A 451 -31.47 7.12 13.58
CA PHE A 451 -30.58 7.75 14.54
C PHE A 451 -30.81 7.23 15.97
N PRO A 452 -29.85 7.41 16.90
CA PRO A 452 -29.97 6.91 18.28
C PRO A 452 -31.20 7.44 19.05
N ASN A 453 -31.72 8.61 18.68
CA ASN A 453 -32.94 9.20 19.26
C ASN A 453 -34.25 8.64 18.66
N GLY A 454 -34.15 7.66 17.74
CA GLY A 454 -35.28 7.06 17.02
C GLY A 454 -35.77 7.88 15.82
N ALA A 455 -35.16 9.03 15.52
CA ALA A 455 -35.48 9.77 14.31
C ALA A 455 -35.01 8.98 13.08
N GLU A 456 -35.81 9.01 12.02
CA GLU A 456 -35.45 8.38 10.74
C GLU A 456 -35.26 9.43 9.67
N LYS A 457 -34.24 9.23 8.84
CA LYS A 457 -34.03 9.97 7.60
C LYS A 457 -33.95 8.99 6.44
N VAL A 458 -34.78 9.19 5.42
CA VAL A 458 -34.71 8.45 4.17
C VAL A 458 -33.93 9.28 3.16
N ILE A 459 -32.89 8.68 2.58
CA ILE A 459 -32.10 9.25 1.49
C ILE A 459 -32.17 8.33 0.28
N GLN A 460 -31.83 8.87 -0.90
CA GLN A 460 -31.63 8.08 -2.10
C GLN A 460 -30.14 7.73 -2.24
N LEU A 461 -29.85 6.48 -2.57
CA LEU A 461 -28.52 6.01 -2.88
C LEU A 461 -28.49 5.47 -4.31
N LYS A 462 -27.46 5.81 -5.07
CA LYS A 462 -27.21 5.21 -6.38
C LYS A 462 -26.47 3.89 -6.21
N CYS A 463 -27.09 2.78 -6.58
CA CYS A 463 -26.44 1.48 -6.59
C CYS A 463 -25.35 1.45 -7.68
N ARG A 464 -24.10 1.18 -7.30
CA ARG A 464 -22.94 1.13 -8.21
C ARG A 464 -22.61 -0.28 -8.68
N ILE A 465 -23.66 -1.09 -8.82
CA ILE A 465 -23.69 -2.23 -9.74
C ILE A 465 -23.92 -1.64 -11.13
N ASP A 466 -22.87 -1.63 -11.95
CA ASP A 466 -22.85 -0.81 -13.18
C ASP A 466 -23.38 -1.58 -14.40
N THR A 467 -23.51 -2.91 -14.31
CA THR A 467 -23.93 -3.78 -15.44
C THR A 467 -24.80 -4.95 -14.98
N ALA A 468 -25.52 -5.57 -15.91
CA ALA A 468 -26.36 -6.74 -15.62
C ALA A 468 -25.54 -7.96 -15.14
N ILE A 469 -24.37 -8.21 -15.73
CA ILE A 469 -23.50 -9.32 -15.32
C ILE A 469 -22.97 -9.13 -13.88
N GLU A 470 -22.85 -7.89 -13.43
CA GLU A 470 -22.47 -7.61 -12.04
C GLU A 470 -23.61 -7.92 -11.05
N ILE A 471 -24.88 -7.83 -11.47
CA ILE A 471 -26.02 -8.33 -10.68
C ILE A 471 -25.88 -9.84 -10.51
N GLU A 472 -25.65 -10.58 -11.61
CA GLU A 472 -25.44 -12.04 -11.57
C GLU A 472 -24.28 -12.40 -10.62
N TYR A 473 -23.19 -11.63 -10.62
CA TYR A 473 -22.11 -11.89 -9.66
C TYR A 473 -22.58 -11.76 -8.21
N ILE A 474 -23.37 -10.76 -7.85
CA ILE A 474 -23.88 -10.59 -6.48
C ILE A 474 -24.88 -11.70 -6.12
N GLU A 475 -25.81 -12.05 -7.02
CA GLU A 475 -26.75 -13.18 -6.85
C GLU A 475 -26.01 -14.50 -6.58
N HIS A 476 -24.86 -14.67 -7.23
CA HIS A 476 -24.01 -15.82 -7.00
C HIS A 476 -23.22 -15.75 -5.69
N GLY A 477 -23.18 -14.63 -4.99
CA GLY A 477 -22.33 -14.40 -3.80
C GLY A 477 -20.89 -13.98 -4.14
N GLY A 478 -20.64 -13.60 -5.40
CA GLY A 478 -19.36 -13.12 -5.92
C GLY A 478 -18.93 -13.80 -7.22
N VAL A 479 -17.95 -13.21 -7.91
CA VAL A 479 -17.43 -13.68 -9.20
C VAL A 479 -16.82 -15.08 -9.11
N LEU A 480 -16.18 -15.42 -7.99
CA LEU A 480 -15.59 -16.75 -7.79
C LEU A 480 -16.66 -17.84 -7.71
N HIS A 481 -17.78 -17.54 -7.05
CA HIS A 481 -18.94 -18.43 -6.96
C HIS A 481 -19.60 -18.60 -8.32
N TYR A 482 -19.75 -17.51 -9.07
CA TYR A 482 -20.25 -17.53 -10.45
C TYR A 482 -19.43 -18.46 -11.35
N VAL A 483 -18.11 -18.28 -11.37
CA VAL A 483 -17.21 -19.12 -12.18
C VAL A 483 -17.29 -20.59 -11.76
N LEU A 484 -17.29 -20.89 -10.46
CA LEU A 484 -17.35 -22.27 -9.99
C LEU A 484 -18.66 -22.96 -10.37
N ARG A 485 -19.83 -22.29 -10.22
CA ARG A 485 -21.12 -22.85 -10.66
C ARG A 485 -21.13 -23.13 -12.16
N ASN A 486 -20.60 -22.23 -12.97
CA ASN A 486 -20.55 -22.40 -14.42
C ASN A 486 -19.61 -23.53 -14.86
N LEU A 487 -18.47 -23.70 -14.17
CA LEU A 487 -17.60 -24.85 -14.42
C LEU A 487 -18.25 -26.16 -14.01
N ALA A 488 -18.99 -26.17 -12.89
CA ALA A 488 -19.70 -27.35 -12.41
C ALA A 488 -20.93 -27.72 -13.25
N SER A 489 -21.62 -26.75 -13.86
CA SER A 489 -22.75 -27.01 -14.76
C SER A 489 -22.32 -27.44 -16.16
N ALA A 490 -21.09 -27.09 -16.56
CA ALA A 490 -20.50 -27.47 -17.84
C ALA A 490 -19.78 -28.84 -17.82
N ALA A 491 -19.48 -29.37 -16.64
CA ALA A 491 -18.85 -30.68 -16.42
C ALA A 491 -19.90 -31.79 -16.37
#